data_AF-A0A4R8L0E2-F1
#
_entry.id   AF-A0A4R8L0E2-F1
#
_cell.length_a   1.000
_cell.length_b   1.000
_cell.length_c   1.000
_cell.angle_alpha   90.00
_cell.angle_beta   90.00
_cell.angle_gamma   90.00
#
_symmetry.space_group_name_H-M   'P 1'
#
loop_
_entity.id
_entity.type
_entity.pdbx_description
1 polymer ?
#
loop_
_entity_poly.entity_id
_entity_poly.type
_entity_poly.pdbx_seq_one_letter_code
_entity_poly.pdbx_strand_id
1 'polypeptide(L)' 'MIAFTVTVRREGMPDLVYPEIAHDSSSAVMHAQARFGVCRVFVRVT' A
#
# COMPACT_ATOMS: atom_id res chain seq x y z
N MET A 1 11.34 2.32 -11.80
CA MET A 1 10.13 2.14 -10.96
C MET A 1 10.00 0.66 -10.66
N ILE A 2 9.54 0.31 -9.45
CA ILE A 2 9.47 -1.06 -8.91
C ILE A 2 8.00 -1.41 -8.72
N ALA A 3 7.64 -2.65 -9.07
CA ALA A 3 6.31 -3.19 -8.83
C ALA A 3 6.19 -3.71 -7.39
N PHE A 4 5.16 -3.24 -6.69
CA PHE A 4 4.84 -3.66 -5.34
C PHE A 4 3.44 -4.26 -5.30
N THR A 5 3.28 -5.31 -4.50
CA THR A 5 1.98 -5.73 -4.00
C THR A 5 1.77 -5.02 -2.66
N VAL A 6 0.73 -4.18 -2.58
CA VAL A 6 0.40 -3.38 -1.40
C VAL A 6 -0.81 -4.00 -0.72
N THR A 7 -0.68 -4.30 0.58
CA THR A 7 -1.79 -4.74 1.44
C THR A 7 -2.10 -3.64 2.44
N VAL A 8 -3.36 -3.19 2.47
CA VAL A 8 -3.85 -2.15 3.37
C VAL A 8 -4.86 -2.74 4.32
N ARG A 9 -4.65 -2.54 5.63
CA ARG A 9 -5.59 -2.93 6.69
C ARG A 9 -6.13 -1.67 7.36
N ARG A 10 -7.45 -1.50 7.37
CA ARG A 10 -8.15 -0.45 8.11
C ARG A 10 -9.03 -1.09 9.17
N GLU A 11 -9.11 -0.45 10.32
CA GLU A 11 -9.95 -0.93 11.42
C GLU A 11 -11.42 -0.97 11.00
N GLY A 12 -12.09 -2.08 11.28
CA GLY A 12 -13.50 -2.29 10.90
C GLY A 12 -13.74 -2.55 9.41
N MET A 13 -12.69 -2.71 8.59
CA MET A 13 -12.80 -3.01 7.16
C MET A 13 -12.00 -4.25 6.76
N PRO A 14 -12.40 -4.95 5.69
CA PRO A 14 -11.63 -6.06 5.15
C PRO A 14 -10.28 -5.57 4.62
N ASP A 15 -9.30 -6.47 4.64
CA ASP A 15 -7.99 -6.22 4.06
C ASP A 15 -8.11 -6.03 2.54
N LEU A 16 -7.42 -5.02 2.02
CA LEU A 16 -7.41 -4.72 0.60
C LEU A 16 -6.01 -4.90 0.02
N VAL A 17 -5.91 -5.62 -1.10
CA VAL A 17 -4.64 -5.92 -1.77
C VAL A 17 -4.70 -5.42 -3.21
N TYR A 18 -3.67 -4.69 -3.65
CA TYR A 18 -3.59 -4.20 -5.02
C TYR A 18 -2.13 -4.01 -5.48
N PRO A 19 -1.89 -4.07 -6.81
CA PRO A 19 -0.57 -3.75 -7.37
C PRO A 19 -0.35 -2.23 -7.45
N GLU A 20 0.86 -1.79 -7.12
CA GLU A 20 1.29 -0.39 -7.17
C GLU A 20 2.68 -0.30 -7.84
N ILE A 21 2.91 0.71 -8.67
CA ILE A 21 4.22 0.99 -9.26
C ILE A 21 4.76 2.26 -8.61
N ALA A 22 5.90 2.15 -7.91
CA ALA A 22 6.48 3.27 -7.19
C ALA A 22 8.01 3.31 -7.35
N HIS A 23 8.64 4.42 -6.97
CA HIS A 23 10.10 4.54 -7.01
C HIS A 23 10.78 3.67 -5.95
N ASP A 24 10.18 3.59 -4.77
CA ASP A 24 10.62 2.81 -3.63
C ASP A 24 9.42 2.38 -2.76
N SER A 25 9.68 1.63 -1.69
CA SER A 25 8.65 1.19 -0.75
C SER A 25 8.00 2.35 0.01
N SER A 26 8.75 3.41 0.29
CA SER A 26 8.25 4.59 1.03
C SER A 26 7.18 5.33 0.23
N SER A 27 7.41 5.49 -1.07
CA SER A 27 6.47 6.10 -2.02
C SER A 27 5.21 5.26 -2.16
N ALA A 28 5.33 3.94 -2.22
CA ALA A 28 4.18 3.03 -2.26
C ALA A 28 3.30 3.15 -0.99
N VAL A 29 3.93 3.28 0.19
CA VAL A 29 3.22 3.51 1.45
C VAL A 29 2.54 4.88 1.48
N MET A 30 3.23 5.93 1.03
CA MET A 30 2.67 7.29 0.94
C MET A 30 1.44 7.33 0.03
N HIS A 31 1.49 6.69 -1.15
CA HIS A 31 0.35 6.59 -2.05
C HIS A 31 -0.84 5.85 -1.40
N ALA A 32 -0.57 4.74 -0.71
CA ALA A 32 -1.61 3.97 0.00
C ALA A 32 -2.27 4.80 1.12
N GLN A 33 -1.48 5.53 1.91
CA GLN A 33 -2.01 6.39 2.97
C GLN A 33 -2.78 7.61 2.40
N ALA A 34 -2.31 8.19 1.29
CA ALA A 34 -3.03 9.25 0.61
C ALA A 34 -4.40 8.78 0.08
N ARG A 35 -4.50 7.54 -0.40
CA ARG A 35 -5.73 6.96 -0.95
C ARG A 35 -6.72 6.49 0.12
N PHE A 36 -6.22 5.89 1.20
CA PHE A 36 -7.07 5.19 2.18
C PHE A 36 -7.11 5.86 3.56
N GLY A 37 -6.36 6.95 3.77
CA GLY A 37 -6.25 7.64 5.05
C GLY A 37 -5.38 6.88 6.06
N VAL A 38 -5.70 7.02 7.35
CA VAL A 38 -4.97 6.35 8.44
C VAL A 38 -5.17 4.84 8.33
N CYS A 39 -4.12 4.10 7.97
CA CYS A 39 -4.14 2.66 7.75
C CYS A 39 -2.79 2.01 8.03
N ARG A 40 -2.79 0.69 8.26
CA ARG A 40 -1.56 -0.11 8.30
C ARG A 40 -1.28 -0.61 6.89
N VAL A 41 -0.07 -0.34 6.38
CA VAL A 41 0.34 -0.68 5.02
C VAL A 41 1.48 -1.68 5.07
N PHE A 42 1.36 -2.77 4.32
CA PHE A 42 2.42 -3.75 4.11
C PHE A 42 2.73 -3.80 2.61
N VAL A 43 3.99 -3.66 2.27
CA VAL A 43 4.46 -3.65 0.87
C VAL A 43 5.42 -4.80 0.64
N ARG A 44 5.22 -5.53 -0.45
CA ARG A 44 6.09 -6.61 -0.90
C ARG A 44 6.50 -6.35 -2.35
N VAL A 45 7.80 -6.47 -2.65
CA VAL A 45 8.28 -6.44 -4.03
C VAL A 45 7.73 -7.67 -4.76
N THR A 46 7.18 -7.43 -5.95
CA THR A 46 6.61 -8.48 -6.81
C THR A 46 7.65 -8.94 -7.83
#